data_AF-A0A958YUV2-F1
#
_entry.id   AF-A0A958YUV2-F1
#
_cell.length_a   1.000
_cell.length_b   1.000
_cell.length_c   1.000
_cell.angle_alpha   90.00
_cell.angle_beta   90.00
_cell.angle_gamma   90.00
#
_symmetry.space_group_name_H-M   'P 1'
#
loop_
_entity.id
_entity.type
_entity.pdbx_description
1 polymer ?
#
loop_
_entity_poly.entity_id
_entity_poly.type
_entity_poly.pdbx_seq_one_letter_code
_entity_poly.pdbx_strand_id
1 'polypeptide(L)'
;MILPLTAFPEGLPTFGINAEIIEKMTVVNNELTDNYYKDRTGKPLNLKIGTRNGSPVFINPDNSEWLSQTFFRNENELFGFSHIIKGASVKMFFTKIKGRVDFTSFEPLGLNFAKDKNKFYYGPGGKVINETSLHLYSNDEYKQDAYKDSTEMDNTKELNLWKSKIAITEKAVYWDGQLLKEVEPTTLQRVCYNIYADKYNVYDYDLQKIKKIEGIDRNSFIYYNHLENNSLKSYATDKYKPMHCYTLNRKIDADFDFDYMRPLFEYYRGKISEDYWWYKLEKKLYNKR
;
A
#
# COMPACT_ATOMS: atom_id res chain seq x y z
N MET A 1 -17.18 -6.50 28.77
CA MET A 1 -17.25 -5.02 28.77
C MET A 1 -17.02 -4.56 27.34
N ILE A 2 -17.82 -3.63 26.81
CA ILE A 2 -17.59 -3.04 25.49
C ILE A 2 -16.48 -2.00 25.67
N LEU A 3 -15.40 -2.07 24.88
CA LEU A 3 -14.40 -0.99 24.89
C LEU A 3 -15.13 0.31 24.50
N PRO A 4 -14.95 1.42 25.23
CA PRO A 4 -15.72 2.63 24.97
C PRO A 4 -15.51 3.10 23.53
N LEU A 5 -16.57 3.62 22.91
CA LEU A 5 -16.58 4.21 21.56
C LEU A 5 -15.62 5.41 21.39
N THR A 6 -15.01 5.87 22.48
CA THR A 6 -13.86 6.81 22.47
C THR A 6 -12.56 6.16 21.99
N ALA A 7 -12.60 4.92 21.49
CA ALA A 7 -11.46 4.14 21.00
C ALA A 7 -10.86 4.64 19.68
N PHE A 8 -11.40 5.68 19.05
CA PHE A 8 -10.70 6.38 17.99
C PHE A 8 -10.39 7.79 18.46
N PRO A 9 -9.13 8.25 18.38
CA PRO A 9 -8.82 9.66 18.60
C PRO A 9 -9.77 10.51 17.74
N GLU A 10 -10.41 11.51 18.36
CA GLU A 10 -11.25 12.47 17.66
C GLU A 10 -10.45 13.07 16.48
N GLY A 11 -11.03 13.07 15.28
CA GLY A 11 -10.40 13.59 14.06
C GLY A 11 -9.67 12.55 13.20
N LEU A 12 -9.63 11.26 13.57
CA LEU A 12 -9.09 10.24 12.68
C LEU A 12 -10.14 9.61 11.75
N PRO A 13 -9.76 9.29 10.50
CA PRO A 13 -10.40 8.28 9.64
C PRO A 13 -11.01 7.03 10.31
N THR A 14 -12.32 7.04 10.59
CA THR A 14 -13.09 5.86 11.09
C THR A 14 -13.80 5.13 9.94
N PHE A 15 -13.05 4.60 8.97
CA PHE A 15 -13.64 3.87 7.86
C PHE A 15 -12.78 2.68 7.43
N GLY A 16 -13.45 1.71 6.78
CA GLY A 16 -12.84 0.49 6.28
C GLY A 16 -12.94 -0.68 7.25
N ILE A 17 -12.64 -1.88 6.74
CA ILE A 17 -12.92 -3.13 7.44
C ILE A 17 -12.32 -3.21 8.84
N ASN A 18 -11.13 -2.65 9.07
CA ASN A 18 -10.52 -2.67 10.40
C ASN A 18 -11.29 -1.80 11.40
N ALA A 19 -11.80 -0.63 10.99
CA ALA A 19 -12.63 0.20 11.86
C ALA A 19 -13.94 -0.52 12.22
N GLU A 20 -14.62 -1.11 11.23
CA GLU A 20 -15.84 -1.89 11.46
C GLU A 20 -15.62 -3.10 12.37
N ILE A 21 -14.48 -3.81 12.21
CA ILE A 21 -14.10 -4.91 13.10
C ILE A 21 -13.92 -4.38 14.53
N ILE A 22 -13.12 -3.32 14.71
CA ILE A 22 -12.80 -2.73 16.02
C ILE A 22 -14.08 -2.32 16.78
N GLU A 23 -15.05 -1.70 16.10
CA GLU A 23 -16.33 -1.32 16.69
C GLU A 23 -17.16 -2.50 17.20
N LYS A 24 -16.91 -3.71 16.69
CA LYS A 24 -17.60 -4.94 17.13
C LYS A 24 -16.76 -5.76 18.11
N MET A 25 -15.54 -5.33 18.45
CA MET A 25 -14.72 -6.04 19.43
C MET A 25 -15.23 -5.85 20.85
N THR A 26 -15.16 -6.90 21.65
CA THR A 26 -15.51 -6.87 23.08
C THR A 26 -14.42 -7.53 23.91
N VAL A 27 -14.33 -7.14 25.18
CA VAL A 27 -13.44 -7.82 26.15
C VAL A 27 -14.26 -8.82 26.95
N VAL A 28 -13.87 -10.10 26.85
CA VAL A 28 -14.47 -11.24 27.54
C VAL A 28 -13.36 -12.00 28.27
N ASN A 29 -13.47 -12.15 29.59
CA ASN A 29 -12.44 -12.79 30.43
C ASN A 29 -11.04 -12.20 30.23
N ASN A 30 -10.96 -10.86 30.12
CA ASN A 30 -9.74 -10.12 29.81
C ASN A 30 -9.11 -10.44 28.45
N GLU A 31 -9.82 -11.07 27.52
CA GLU A 31 -9.34 -11.31 26.15
C GLU A 31 -10.18 -10.50 25.15
N LEU A 32 -9.53 -9.96 24.13
CA LEU A 32 -10.22 -9.30 23.02
C LEU A 32 -10.88 -10.35 22.12
N THR A 33 -12.16 -10.16 21.82
CA THR A 33 -12.98 -11.03 20.98
C THR A 33 -13.62 -10.21 19.88
N ASP A 34 -13.39 -10.59 18.63
CA ASP A 34 -14.09 -10.05 17.47
C ASP A 34 -15.49 -10.65 17.33
N ASN A 35 -16.47 -9.79 17.09
CA ASN A 35 -17.86 -10.18 16.80
C ASN A 35 -18.33 -9.67 15.43
N TYR A 36 -17.41 -9.20 14.57
CA TYR A 36 -17.72 -8.73 13.23
C TYR A 36 -18.02 -9.89 12.28
N TYR A 37 -17.14 -10.91 12.26
CA TYR A 37 -17.31 -12.04 11.36
C TYR A 37 -18.42 -12.98 11.82
N LYS A 38 -19.22 -13.46 10.87
CA LYS A 38 -20.36 -14.34 11.11
C LYS A 38 -20.22 -15.65 10.35
N ASP A 39 -20.77 -16.73 10.91
CA ASP A 39 -20.92 -17.98 10.19
C ASP A 39 -22.04 -17.91 9.13
N ARG A 40 -22.27 -19.01 8.42
CA ARG A 40 -23.31 -19.11 7.39
C ARG A 40 -24.74 -18.92 7.92
N THR A 41 -24.94 -19.04 9.24
CA THR A 41 -26.23 -18.84 9.91
C THR A 41 -26.42 -17.40 10.39
N GLY A 42 -25.42 -16.54 10.20
CA GLY A 42 -25.42 -15.15 10.67
C GLY A 42 -25.00 -14.98 12.13
N LYS A 43 -24.55 -16.04 12.80
CA LYS A 43 -24.08 -15.98 14.18
C LYS A 43 -22.63 -15.49 14.24
N PRO A 44 -22.25 -14.60 15.18
CA PRO A 44 -20.86 -14.18 15.33
C PRO A 44 -19.92 -15.35 15.59
N LEU A 45 -18.74 -15.32 14.97
CA LEU A 45 -17.70 -16.32 15.13
C LEU A 45 -16.97 -16.21 16.47
N ASN A 46 -17.07 -15.07 17.18
CA ASN A 46 -16.43 -14.81 18.48
C ASN A 46 -14.92 -15.12 18.44
N LEU A 47 -14.21 -14.53 17.47
CA LEU A 47 -12.80 -14.85 17.24
C LEU A 47 -11.92 -14.20 18.32
N LYS A 48 -11.25 -15.02 19.12
CA LYS A 48 -10.26 -14.52 20.10
C LYS A 48 -9.04 -13.92 19.40
N ILE A 49 -8.65 -12.73 19.81
CA ILE A 49 -7.51 -12.00 19.28
C ILE A 49 -6.34 -12.18 20.22
N GLY A 50 -5.46 -13.13 19.87
CA GLY A 50 -4.20 -13.36 20.54
C GLY A 50 -3.02 -12.75 19.80
N THR A 51 -1.83 -13.25 20.08
CA THR A 51 -0.63 -12.95 19.31
C THR A 51 -0.57 -13.79 18.03
N ARG A 52 0.41 -13.53 17.15
CA ARG A 52 0.55 -14.23 15.86
C ARG A 52 0.60 -15.77 15.97
N ASN A 53 1.13 -16.31 17.08
CA ASN A 53 1.21 -17.75 17.32
C ASN A 53 -0.02 -18.33 18.04
N GLY A 54 -1.02 -17.51 18.38
CA GLY A 54 -2.24 -17.91 19.07
C GLY A 54 -2.19 -17.77 20.60
N SER A 55 -1.08 -17.33 21.20
CA SER A 55 -1.05 -17.05 22.65
C SER A 55 -2.01 -15.91 22.99
N PRO A 56 -2.75 -15.98 24.11
CA PRO A 56 -3.67 -14.93 24.51
C PRO A 56 -2.94 -13.62 24.79
N VAL A 57 -3.61 -12.49 24.52
CA VAL A 57 -3.20 -11.16 24.98
C VAL A 57 -4.23 -10.73 26.01
N PHE A 58 -3.81 -10.59 27.26
CA PHE A 58 -4.69 -10.16 28.34
C PHE A 58 -4.79 -8.65 28.37
N ILE A 59 -6.02 -8.16 28.41
CA ILE A 59 -6.38 -6.75 28.26
C ILE A 59 -6.80 -6.21 29.61
N ASN A 60 -6.19 -5.10 30.00
CA ASN A 60 -6.64 -4.29 31.12
C ASN A 60 -7.64 -3.24 30.60
N PRO A 61 -8.95 -3.44 30.77
CA PRO A 61 -9.96 -2.53 30.19
C PRO A 61 -9.87 -1.10 30.73
N ASP A 62 -9.32 -0.91 31.94
CA ASP A 62 -9.19 0.40 32.57
C ASP A 62 -7.96 1.18 32.06
N ASN A 63 -7.04 0.50 31.37
CA ASN A 63 -5.81 1.10 30.84
C ASN A 63 -5.47 0.55 29.46
N SER A 64 -6.45 0.51 28.57
CA SER A 64 -6.23 0.11 27.18
C SER A 64 -7.02 1.00 26.24
N GLU A 65 -6.43 1.29 25.08
CA GLU A 65 -7.06 2.12 24.06
C GLU A 65 -6.52 1.79 22.67
N TRP A 66 -7.36 1.99 21.67
CA TRP A 66 -6.91 2.01 20.28
C TRP A 66 -6.36 3.41 19.99
N LEU A 67 -5.13 3.48 19.52
CA LEU A 67 -4.46 4.72 19.14
C LEU A 67 -4.65 5.01 17.65
N SER A 68 -4.95 3.98 16.85
CA SER A 68 -5.39 4.05 15.45
C SER A 68 -5.95 2.68 15.04
N GLN A 69 -6.40 2.50 13.80
CA GLN A 69 -6.90 1.19 13.34
C GLN A 69 -5.85 0.06 13.36
N THR A 70 -4.54 0.36 13.43
CA THR A 70 -3.49 -0.68 13.53
C THR A 70 -2.62 -0.59 14.78
N PHE A 71 -2.90 0.34 15.68
CA PHE A 71 -2.14 0.53 16.92
C PHE A 71 -3.05 0.45 18.13
N PHE A 72 -2.73 -0.44 19.06
CA PHE A 72 -3.46 -0.67 20.29
C PHE A 72 -2.51 -0.58 21.48
N ARG A 73 -2.82 0.28 22.45
CA ARG A 73 -2.12 0.35 23.74
C ARG A 73 -2.84 -0.53 24.74
N ASN A 74 -2.07 -1.33 25.47
CA ASN A 74 -2.53 -2.01 26.67
C ASN A 74 -1.47 -1.80 27.75
N GLU A 75 -1.84 -1.04 28.77
CA GLU A 75 -0.96 -0.54 29.81
C GLU A 75 0.25 0.19 29.22
N ASN A 76 1.46 -0.34 29.44
CA ASN A 76 2.72 0.23 28.95
C ASN A 76 3.21 -0.42 27.65
N GLU A 77 2.36 -1.23 27.01
CA GLU A 77 2.72 -1.99 25.82
C GLU A 77 1.96 -1.48 24.60
N LEU A 78 2.69 -1.32 23.49
CA LEU A 78 2.11 -1.00 22.20
C LEU A 78 2.05 -2.27 21.35
N PHE A 79 0.89 -2.52 20.78
CA PHE A 79 0.62 -3.61 19.87
C PHE A 79 0.27 -3.09 18.49
N GLY A 80 0.83 -3.76 17.49
CA GLY A 80 0.40 -3.67 16.12
C GLY A 80 -0.72 -4.67 15.82
N PHE A 81 -1.87 -4.19 15.36
CA PHE A 81 -2.96 -5.06 14.92
C PHE A 81 -2.76 -5.53 13.48
N SER A 82 -3.06 -6.79 13.23
CA SER A 82 -2.94 -7.41 11.91
C SER A 82 -4.14 -8.30 11.64
N HIS A 83 -4.60 -8.24 10.40
CA HIS A 83 -5.74 -9.00 9.94
C HIS A 83 -5.44 -9.58 8.55
N ILE A 84 -5.62 -10.89 8.41
CA ILE A 84 -5.34 -11.64 7.19
C ILE A 84 -6.61 -12.40 6.79
N ILE A 85 -7.09 -12.15 5.57
CA ILE A 85 -8.15 -12.93 4.93
C ILE A 85 -7.52 -13.78 3.84
N LYS A 86 -7.69 -15.11 3.90
CA LYS A 86 -7.25 -16.04 2.85
C LYS A 86 -8.37 -17.03 2.54
N GLY A 87 -9.08 -16.81 1.43
CA GLY A 87 -10.28 -17.57 1.10
C GLY A 87 -11.34 -17.38 2.18
N ALA A 88 -11.83 -18.50 2.75
CA ALA A 88 -12.80 -18.47 3.85
C ALA A 88 -12.16 -18.38 5.26
N SER A 89 -10.84 -18.25 5.35
CA SER A 89 -10.13 -18.16 6.63
C SER A 89 -9.81 -16.70 6.97
N VAL A 90 -10.16 -16.30 8.19
CA VAL A 90 -9.80 -15.01 8.79
C VAL A 90 -8.86 -15.26 9.97
N LYS A 91 -7.78 -14.51 10.03
CA LYS A 91 -6.86 -14.49 11.17
C LYS A 91 -6.61 -13.06 11.62
N MET A 92 -6.92 -12.77 12.88
CA MET A 92 -6.62 -11.50 13.54
C MET A 92 -5.65 -11.74 14.68
N PHE A 93 -4.69 -10.85 14.85
CA PHE A 93 -3.70 -10.97 15.93
C PHE A 93 -3.01 -9.65 16.22
N PHE A 94 -2.51 -9.54 17.45
CA PHE A 94 -1.59 -8.51 17.86
C PHE A 94 -0.14 -8.95 17.71
N THR A 95 0.72 -8.00 17.37
CA THR A 95 2.18 -8.16 17.44
C THR A 95 2.74 -7.07 18.31
N LYS A 96 3.36 -7.44 19.43
CA LYS A 96 3.97 -6.48 20.34
C LYS A 96 5.10 -5.73 19.64
N ILE A 97 5.08 -4.41 19.72
CA ILE A 97 6.17 -3.55 19.26
C ILE A 97 7.30 -3.62 20.28
N LYS A 98 8.50 -3.95 19.80
CA LYS A 98 9.66 -4.12 20.68
C LYS A 98 10.21 -2.76 21.11
N GLY A 99 10.51 -2.63 22.40
CA GLY A 99 11.14 -1.45 22.99
C GLY A 99 10.16 -0.52 23.70
N ARG A 100 10.70 0.49 24.40
CA ARG A 100 9.90 1.48 25.15
C ARG A 100 9.27 2.49 24.18
N VAL A 101 7.97 2.70 24.31
CA VAL A 101 7.21 3.70 23.54
C VAL A 101 6.98 4.93 24.41
N ASP A 102 7.13 6.11 23.84
CA ASP A 102 6.71 7.35 24.49
C ASP A 102 5.27 7.68 24.08
N PHE A 103 4.31 7.18 24.86
CA PHE A 103 2.88 7.39 24.61
C PHE A 103 2.46 8.86 24.72
N THR A 104 3.20 9.71 25.44
CA THR A 104 2.88 11.14 25.55
C THR A 104 3.11 11.86 24.22
N SER A 105 4.10 11.43 23.44
CA SER A 105 4.43 11.99 22.12
C SER A 105 3.95 11.10 20.95
N PHE A 106 3.14 10.08 21.22
CA PHE A 106 2.72 9.13 20.20
C PHE A 106 1.71 9.78 19.24
N GLU A 107 1.98 9.65 17.94
CA GLU A 107 1.18 10.26 16.88
C GLU A 107 1.04 9.28 15.70
N PRO A 108 -0.18 8.88 15.32
CA PRO A 108 -0.44 8.19 14.07
C PRO A 108 -0.09 9.08 12.87
N LEU A 109 0.71 8.57 11.94
CA LEU A 109 1.04 9.24 10.68
C LEU A 109 0.10 8.81 9.55
N GLY A 110 -0.48 7.61 9.68
CA GLY A 110 -1.40 7.00 8.75
C GLY A 110 -2.00 5.74 9.36
N LEU A 111 -2.75 4.99 8.55
CA LEU A 111 -3.39 3.74 8.93
C LEU A 111 -2.40 2.75 9.56
N ASN A 112 -1.24 2.59 8.92
CA ASN A 112 -0.25 1.56 9.26
C ASN A 112 1.00 2.11 9.94
N PHE A 113 1.19 3.43 9.99
CA PHE A 113 2.42 4.07 10.46
C PHE A 113 2.13 5.06 11.57
N ALA A 114 3.04 5.12 12.54
CA ALA A 114 2.99 6.09 13.64
C ALA A 114 4.41 6.50 14.02
N LYS A 115 4.53 7.49 14.90
CA LYS A 115 5.80 7.90 15.50
C LYS A 115 5.61 8.20 16.98
N ASP A 116 6.72 8.25 17.69
CA ASP A 116 6.87 9.05 18.90
C ASP A 116 8.06 9.99 18.71
N LYS A 117 8.43 10.76 19.73
CA LYS A 117 9.57 11.69 19.63
C LYS A 117 10.93 11.02 19.36
N ASN A 118 11.04 9.70 19.53
CA ASN A 118 12.29 8.95 19.42
C ASN A 118 12.37 8.07 18.17
N LYS A 119 11.25 7.58 17.65
CA LYS A 119 11.24 6.59 16.55
C LYS A 119 9.93 6.52 15.79
N PHE A 120 9.96 5.75 14.69
CA PHE A 120 8.80 5.44 13.87
C PHE A 120 8.36 3.98 14.04
N TYR A 121 7.11 3.72 13.73
CA TYR A 121 6.45 2.44 13.93
C TYR A 121 5.68 2.01 12.69
N TYR A 122 5.64 0.71 12.44
CA TYR A 122 4.70 0.10 11.51
C TYR A 122 3.84 -0.92 12.26
N GLY A 123 2.53 -0.68 12.28
CA GLY A 123 1.55 -1.44 13.05
C GLY A 123 1.50 -2.89 12.63
N PRO A 124 1.17 -3.23 11.37
CA PRO A 124 1.06 -4.63 10.97
C PRO A 124 2.38 -5.41 11.17
N GLY A 125 2.36 -6.46 12.00
CA GLY A 125 3.58 -7.20 12.36
C GLY A 125 4.55 -6.48 13.31
N GLY A 126 4.15 -5.34 13.90
CA GLY A 126 4.78 -4.72 15.09
C GLY A 126 6.25 -4.34 14.92
N LYS A 127 6.56 -3.50 13.93
CA LYS A 127 7.95 -3.14 13.61
C LYS A 127 8.32 -1.75 14.12
N VAL A 128 9.60 -1.60 14.48
CA VAL A 128 10.24 -0.32 14.78
C VAL A 128 11.09 0.08 13.58
N ILE A 129 10.98 1.35 13.19
CA ILE A 129 11.76 1.97 12.13
C ILE A 129 12.66 3.03 12.79
N ASN A 130 13.97 2.78 12.74
CA ASN A 130 14.99 3.62 13.38
C ASN A 130 15.53 4.65 12.37
N GLU A 131 14.69 5.62 12.02
CA GLU A 131 15.01 6.68 11.08
C GLU A 131 14.77 8.05 11.74
N THR A 132 15.40 9.10 11.21
CA THR A 132 15.27 10.47 11.75
C THR A 132 14.09 11.22 11.15
N SER A 133 13.59 10.78 9.99
CA SER A 133 12.41 11.31 9.32
C SER A 133 11.68 10.18 8.59
N LEU A 134 10.37 10.34 8.40
CA LEU A 134 9.55 9.39 7.66
C LEU A 134 8.33 10.11 7.09
N HIS A 135 8.13 9.99 5.79
CA HIS A 135 7.01 10.58 5.08
C HIS A 135 6.21 9.47 4.39
N LEU A 136 4.88 9.53 4.50
CA LEU A 136 4.02 8.63 3.73
C LEU A 136 4.01 9.06 2.28
N TYR A 137 4.29 8.13 1.39
CA TYR A 137 4.26 8.41 -0.05
C TYR A 137 2.82 8.42 -0.54
N SER A 138 2.46 9.45 -1.32
CA SER A 138 1.20 9.53 -2.06
C SER A 138 1.51 9.99 -3.48
N ASN A 139 0.78 9.45 -4.46
CA ASN A 139 0.80 9.96 -5.82
C ASN A 139 -0.55 10.59 -6.14
N ASP A 140 -0.52 11.90 -6.32
CA ASP A 140 -1.68 12.74 -6.60
C ASP A 140 -2.38 12.39 -7.93
N GLU A 141 -1.64 11.90 -8.93
CA GLU A 141 -2.15 11.53 -10.25
C GLU A 141 -3.14 10.36 -10.20
N TYR A 142 -2.95 9.45 -9.24
CA TYR A 142 -3.77 8.24 -9.08
C TYR A 142 -4.89 8.41 -8.05
N LYS A 143 -5.10 9.63 -7.54
CA LYS A 143 -6.16 9.91 -6.57
C LYS A 143 -7.54 9.57 -7.13
N GLN A 144 -7.79 9.88 -8.41
CA GLN A 144 -9.08 9.65 -9.05
C GLN A 144 -9.45 8.17 -9.22
N ASP A 145 -8.48 7.29 -9.49
CA ASP A 145 -8.74 5.85 -9.51
C ASP A 145 -9.05 5.33 -8.10
N ALA A 146 -8.31 5.81 -7.08
CA ALA A 146 -8.58 5.48 -5.69
C ALA A 146 -9.99 5.92 -5.25
N TYR A 147 -10.52 7.03 -5.80
CA TYR A 147 -11.87 7.52 -5.55
C TYR A 147 -12.97 6.68 -6.22
N LYS A 148 -12.67 5.94 -7.28
CA LYS A 148 -13.66 5.13 -8.02
C LYS A 148 -13.95 3.78 -7.37
N ASP A 149 -12.94 3.20 -6.75
CA ASP A 149 -13.08 1.94 -6.00
C ASP A 149 -13.72 2.15 -4.61
N SER A 150 -13.88 3.40 -4.18
CA SER A 150 -14.56 3.75 -2.93
C SER A 150 -15.98 4.22 -3.19
N THR A 151 -16.97 3.35 -2.97
CA THR A 151 -18.39 3.64 -3.25
C THR A 151 -19.02 4.68 -2.31
N GLU A 152 -18.35 5.10 -1.24
CA GLU A 152 -18.93 6.01 -0.22
C GLU A 152 -17.86 6.84 0.50
N MET A 153 -17.15 7.76 -0.16
CA MET A 153 -16.14 8.59 0.53
C MET A 153 -16.36 10.09 0.40
N ASP A 154 -16.43 10.74 1.56
CA ASP A 154 -16.26 12.18 1.72
C ASP A 154 -14.79 12.54 1.45
N ASN A 155 -14.59 13.46 0.51
CA ASN A 155 -13.39 13.56 -0.31
C ASN A 155 -12.25 14.38 0.33
N THR A 156 -11.60 13.90 1.39
CA THR A 156 -10.43 14.62 1.96
C THR A 156 -9.09 14.08 1.42
N LYS A 157 -8.16 14.99 1.08
CA LYS A 157 -6.77 14.68 0.66
C LYS A 157 -6.02 13.82 1.70
N GLU A 158 -6.41 13.90 2.96
CA GLU A 158 -5.84 13.17 4.10
C GLU A 158 -6.01 11.64 3.97
N LEU A 159 -7.09 11.17 3.33
CA LEU A 159 -7.41 9.74 3.18
C LEU A 159 -6.38 8.95 2.37
N ASN A 160 -5.84 9.57 1.32
CA ASN A 160 -4.91 8.92 0.39
C ASN A 160 -3.52 8.76 0.99
N LEU A 161 -3.08 9.71 1.82
CA LEU A 161 -1.88 9.55 2.64
C LEU A 161 -2.11 8.51 3.75
N TRP A 162 -3.29 8.55 4.36
CA TRP A 162 -3.65 7.67 5.47
C TRP A 162 -3.50 6.18 5.10
N LYS A 163 -3.97 5.75 3.92
CA LYS A 163 -3.88 4.34 3.50
C LYS A 163 -2.51 3.92 2.92
N SER A 164 -1.52 4.80 2.89
CA SER A 164 -0.26 4.47 2.20
C SER A 164 0.44 3.26 2.82
N LYS A 165 0.89 2.36 1.94
CA LYS A 165 1.75 1.22 2.28
C LYS A 165 3.24 1.57 2.19
N ILE A 166 3.54 2.75 1.64
CA ILE A 166 4.89 3.19 1.33
C ILE A 166 5.26 4.34 2.26
N ALA A 167 6.39 4.20 2.91
CA ALA A 167 7.02 5.26 3.66
C ALA A 167 8.42 5.54 3.11
N ILE A 168 8.80 6.80 3.01
CA ILE A 168 10.05 7.25 2.42
C ILE A 168 10.80 8.12 3.42
N THR A 169 12.11 7.91 3.49
CA THR A 169 13.06 8.78 4.18
C THR A 169 14.05 9.32 3.16
N GLU A 170 15.00 10.16 3.58
CA GLU A 170 16.06 10.63 2.69
C GLU A 170 16.94 9.49 2.14
N LYS A 171 16.97 8.34 2.83
CA LYS A 171 17.93 7.25 2.56
C LYS A 171 17.29 5.89 2.32
N ALA A 172 16.00 5.75 2.61
CA ALA A 172 15.32 4.47 2.57
C ALA A 172 13.88 4.59 2.06
N VAL A 173 13.42 3.50 1.45
CA VAL A 173 12.01 3.27 1.12
C VAL A 173 11.55 2.04 1.88
N TYR A 174 10.40 2.16 2.54
CA TYR A 174 9.74 1.09 3.26
C TYR A 174 8.43 0.73 2.58
N TRP A 175 8.21 -0.55 2.33
CA TRP A 175 6.94 -1.10 1.86
C TRP A 175 6.38 -2.06 2.90
N ASP A 176 5.16 -1.81 3.40
CA ASP A 176 4.57 -2.57 4.50
C ASP A 176 5.54 -2.71 5.69
N GLY A 177 6.22 -1.60 6.02
CA GLY A 177 7.24 -1.49 7.05
C GLY A 177 8.50 -2.33 6.80
N GLN A 178 8.72 -2.86 5.60
CA GLN A 178 9.96 -3.57 5.21
C GLN A 178 10.85 -2.65 4.40
N LEU A 179 12.14 -2.58 4.75
CA LEU A 179 13.13 -1.85 3.95
C LEU A 179 13.23 -2.48 2.55
N LEU A 180 12.96 -1.69 1.52
CA LEU A 180 13.26 -2.03 0.13
C LEU A 180 14.72 -1.68 -0.16
N LYS A 181 15.50 -2.70 -0.51
CA LYS A 181 16.89 -2.51 -0.92
C LYS A 181 16.94 -2.00 -2.36
N GLU A 182 17.99 -1.25 -2.67
CA GLU A 182 18.30 -0.79 -4.03
C GLU A 182 17.25 0.14 -4.64
N VAL A 183 16.40 0.76 -3.82
CA VAL A 183 15.46 1.81 -4.25
C VAL A 183 16.05 3.16 -3.87
N GLU A 184 16.18 4.05 -4.85
CA GLU A 184 16.62 5.43 -4.65
C GLU A 184 15.43 6.27 -4.16
N PRO A 185 15.38 6.65 -2.86
CA PRO A 185 14.18 7.20 -2.25
C PRO A 185 13.78 8.55 -2.86
N THR A 186 14.78 9.38 -3.17
CA THR A 186 14.61 10.77 -3.60
C THR A 186 13.98 10.91 -4.98
N THR A 187 14.02 9.84 -5.79
CA THR A 187 13.55 9.85 -7.19
C THR A 187 12.45 8.83 -7.45
N LEU A 188 12.02 8.10 -6.40
CA LEU A 188 10.97 7.11 -6.52
C LEU A 188 9.63 7.76 -6.86
N GLN A 189 9.01 7.27 -7.92
CA GLN A 189 7.67 7.67 -8.35
C GLN A 189 6.87 6.47 -8.87
N ARG A 190 5.56 6.47 -8.62
CA ARG A 190 4.61 5.59 -9.29
C ARG A 190 4.39 6.13 -10.71
N VAL A 191 4.74 5.35 -11.72
CA VAL A 191 4.66 5.72 -13.14
C VAL A 191 3.47 5.08 -13.85
N CYS A 192 3.02 3.91 -13.39
CA CYS A 192 1.78 3.24 -13.81
C CYS A 192 1.08 2.65 -12.59
N TYR A 193 -0.15 2.14 -12.74
CA TYR A 193 -0.93 1.59 -11.63
C TYR A 193 -0.14 0.61 -10.74
N ASN A 194 0.59 -0.35 -11.31
CA ASN A 194 1.45 -1.27 -10.52
C ASN A 194 2.95 -1.04 -10.74
N ILE A 195 3.35 0.03 -11.43
CA ILE A 195 4.75 0.24 -11.80
C ILE A 195 5.30 1.47 -11.10
N TYR A 196 6.46 1.30 -10.48
CA TYR A 196 7.25 2.36 -9.87
C TYR A 196 8.58 2.48 -10.59
N ALA A 197 9.16 3.65 -10.61
CA ALA A 197 10.51 3.86 -11.11
C ALA A 197 11.25 4.86 -10.23
N ASP A 198 12.54 4.65 -10.04
CA ASP A 198 13.44 5.63 -9.47
C ASP A 198 14.44 6.09 -10.55
N LYS A 199 15.56 6.72 -10.18
CA LYS A 199 16.60 7.14 -11.14
C LYS A 199 17.26 5.97 -11.89
N TYR A 200 17.34 4.80 -11.29
CA TYR A 200 18.19 3.69 -11.75
C TYR A 200 17.38 2.48 -12.23
N ASN A 201 16.19 2.26 -11.69
CA ASN A 201 15.46 1.02 -11.81
C ASN A 201 13.96 1.26 -12.02
N VAL A 202 13.29 0.19 -12.44
CA VAL A 202 11.84 0.09 -12.54
C VAL A 202 11.38 -1.13 -11.76
N TYR A 203 10.24 -1.01 -11.11
CA TYR A 203 9.70 -2.00 -10.19
C TYR A 203 8.23 -2.30 -10.46
N ASP A 204 7.85 -3.57 -10.32
CA ASP A 204 6.47 -4.05 -10.40
C ASP A 204 5.93 -4.36 -9.01
N TYR A 205 4.68 -3.99 -8.76
CA TYR A 205 3.93 -4.33 -7.57
C TYR A 205 2.98 -5.49 -7.85
N ASP A 206 3.31 -6.68 -7.34
CA ASP A 206 2.54 -7.91 -7.56
C ASP A 206 1.40 -8.11 -6.54
N LEU A 207 0.85 -7.01 -6.01
CA LEU A 207 -0.14 -6.97 -4.91
C LEU A 207 0.40 -7.40 -3.53
N GLN A 208 1.62 -7.93 -3.44
CA GLN A 208 2.23 -8.36 -2.18
C GLN A 208 3.58 -7.69 -1.93
N LYS A 209 4.37 -7.46 -2.97
CA LYS A 209 5.72 -6.88 -2.88
C LYS A 209 6.03 -6.03 -4.09
N ILE A 210 6.91 -5.06 -3.88
CA ILE A 210 7.64 -4.40 -4.95
C ILE A 210 8.82 -5.29 -5.35
N LYS A 211 8.98 -5.53 -6.65
CA LYS A 211 10.11 -6.25 -7.24
C LYS A 211 10.75 -5.42 -8.34
N LYS A 212 12.08 -5.38 -8.35
CA LYS A 212 12.83 -4.85 -9.49
C LYS A 212 12.55 -5.69 -10.74
N ILE A 213 12.44 -5.01 -11.87
CA ILE A 213 12.22 -5.62 -13.18
C ILE A 213 13.53 -5.56 -13.96
N GLU A 214 14.06 -6.73 -14.27
CA GLU A 214 15.37 -6.84 -14.93
C GLU A 214 15.28 -6.56 -16.44
N GLY A 215 16.35 -5.98 -16.97
CA GLY A 215 16.55 -5.76 -18.41
C GLY A 215 15.90 -4.51 -18.99
N ILE A 216 15.20 -3.71 -18.20
CA ILE A 216 14.66 -2.41 -18.65
C ILE A 216 15.79 -1.41 -18.85
N ASP A 217 15.81 -0.74 -20.00
CA ASP A 217 16.71 0.38 -20.24
C ASP A 217 16.15 1.66 -19.62
N ARG A 218 16.55 1.90 -18.37
CA ARG A 218 16.06 3.04 -17.59
C ARG A 218 16.26 4.40 -18.27
N ASN A 219 17.35 4.56 -19.04
CA ASN A 219 17.66 5.82 -19.72
C ASN A 219 16.67 6.15 -20.84
N SER A 220 16.05 5.12 -21.44
CA SER A 220 15.02 5.27 -22.47
C SER A 220 13.61 4.99 -21.96
N PHE A 221 13.46 4.78 -20.65
CA PHE A 221 12.17 4.46 -20.06
C PHE A 221 11.26 5.70 -20.05
N ILE A 222 10.11 5.58 -20.71
CA ILE A 222 9.08 6.60 -20.81
C ILE A 222 7.72 6.02 -20.42
N TYR A 223 6.84 6.87 -19.93
CA TYR A 223 5.48 6.51 -19.59
C TYR A 223 4.51 7.62 -19.98
N TYR A 224 3.24 7.25 -20.12
CA TYR A 224 2.15 8.17 -20.42
C TYR A 224 0.91 7.74 -19.65
N ASN A 225 0.39 8.67 -18.85
CA ASN A 225 -0.84 8.51 -18.08
C ASN A 225 -1.87 9.50 -18.63
N HIS A 226 -3.06 9.03 -18.96
CA HIS A 226 -4.17 9.89 -19.34
C HIS A 226 -5.51 9.31 -18.93
N LEU A 227 -6.52 10.16 -18.81
CA LEU A 227 -7.88 9.73 -18.50
C LEU A 227 -8.65 9.43 -19.80
N GLU A 228 -9.24 8.25 -19.88
CA GLU A 228 -10.13 7.84 -20.97
C GLU A 228 -11.42 7.24 -20.37
N ASN A 229 -12.59 7.81 -20.70
CA ASN A 229 -13.88 7.39 -20.13
C ASN A 229 -13.88 7.35 -18.59
N ASN A 230 -13.27 8.36 -17.98
CA ASN A 230 -13.01 8.43 -16.54
C ASN A 230 -12.17 7.25 -15.99
N SER A 231 -11.41 6.51 -16.80
CA SER A 231 -10.47 5.50 -16.31
C SER A 231 -9.06 5.95 -16.64
N LEU A 232 -8.16 5.92 -15.66
CA LEU A 232 -6.76 6.18 -15.96
C LEU A 232 -6.20 5.05 -16.83
N LYS A 233 -5.65 5.44 -17.97
CA LYS A 233 -4.88 4.59 -18.86
C LYS A 233 -3.42 4.93 -18.68
N SER A 234 -2.64 3.91 -18.33
CA SER A 234 -1.20 4.02 -18.13
C SER A 234 -0.47 3.14 -19.13
N TYR A 235 0.51 3.73 -19.79
CA TYR A 235 1.40 3.05 -20.72
C TYR A 235 2.84 3.30 -20.27
N ALA A 236 3.69 2.29 -20.38
CA ALA A 236 5.12 2.42 -20.11
C ALA A 236 5.92 1.54 -21.08
N THR A 237 7.11 2.01 -21.44
CA THR A 237 8.00 1.31 -22.36
C THR A 237 9.42 1.82 -22.21
N ASP A 238 10.38 1.03 -22.65
CA ASP A 238 11.70 1.53 -23.03
C ASP A 238 11.87 1.43 -24.56
N LYS A 239 13.07 1.72 -25.06
CA LYS A 239 13.36 1.62 -26.49
C LYS A 239 13.28 0.22 -27.06
N TYR A 240 13.33 -0.83 -26.23
CA TYR A 240 13.43 -2.21 -26.68
C TYR A 240 12.09 -2.92 -26.77
N LYS A 241 11.18 -2.74 -25.79
CA LYS A 241 9.85 -3.38 -25.78
C LYS A 241 8.92 -2.72 -24.74
N PRO A 242 7.59 -2.92 -24.82
CA PRO A 242 6.67 -2.36 -23.85
C PRO A 242 6.80 -3.04 -22.49
N MET A 243 6.37 -2.33 -21.44
CA MET A 243 6.51 -2.73 -20.04
C MET A 243 5.96 -4.14 -19.77
N HIS A 244 4.74 -4.45 -20.22
CA HIS A 244 4.13 -5.76 -19.97
C HIS A 244 4.90 -6.94 -20.60
N CYS A 245 5.75 -6.71 -21.61
CA CYS A 245 6.61 -7.78 -22.13
C CYS A 245 7.72 -8.18 -21.14
N TYR A 246 8.16 -7.26 -20.27
CA TYR A 246 9.10 -7.58 -19.19
C TYR A 246 8.41 -8.37 -18.08
N THR A 247 7.24 -7.92 -17.60
CA THR A 247 6.53 -8.58 -16.50
C THR A 247 6.00 -9.97 -16.88
N LEU A 248 5.53 -10.14 -18.11
CA LEU A 248 5.01 -11.42 -18.61
C LEU A 248 6.09 -12.31 -19.27
N ASN A 249 7.36 -11.86 -19.27
CA ASN A 249 8.47 -12.55 -19.93
C ASN A 249 8.14 -12.99 -21.38
N ARG A 250 7.57 -12.09 -22.18
CA ARG A 250 7.18 -12.37 -23.57
C ARG A 250 7.88 -11.47 -24.58
N LYS A 251 7.87 -11.90 -25.83
CA LYS A 251 8.28 -11.07 -26.97
C LYS A 251 7.17 -10.09 -27.34
N ILE A 252 7.52 -9.11 -28.17
CA ILE A 252 6.58 -8.17 -28.77
C ILE A 252 5.65 -8.94 -29.72
N ASP A 253 4.36 -8.74 -29.53
CA ASP A 253 3.30 -9.08 -30.47
C ASP A 253 3.09 -7.86 -31.36
N ALA A 254 3.47 -7.96 -32.63
CA ALA A 254 3.52 -6.80 -33.51
C ALA A 254 2.15 -6.18 -33.77
N ASP A 255 1.08 -6.98 -33.82
CA ASP A 255 -0.26 -6.48 -34.14
C ASP A 255 -0.89 -5.88 -32.87
N PHE A 256 -0.85 -6.61 -31.76
CA PHE A 256 -1.44 -6.14 -30.51
C PHE A 256 -0.65 -4.99 -29.88
N ASP A 257 0.68 -5.14 -29.73
CA ASP A 257 1.47 -4.16 -28.98
C ASP A 257 1.61 -2.83 -29.74
N PHE A 258 1.66 -2.85 -31.08
CA PHE A 258 1.71 -1.62 -31.88
C PHE A 258 0.46 -0.76 -31.68
N ASP A 259 -0.72 -1.38 -31.74
CA ASP A 259 -1.99 -0.69 -31.56
C ASP A 259 -2.21 -0.27 -30.11
N TYR A 260 -1.94 -1.17 -29.17
CA TYR A 260 -2.09 -0.91 -27.74
C TYR A 260 -1.22 0.25 -27.25
N MET A 261 0.02 0.34 -27.71
CA MET A 261 0.98 1.37 -27.27
C MET A 261 0.90 2.68 -28.06
N ARG A 262 0.06 2.74 -29.10
CA ARG A 262 -0.10 3.92 -29.98
C ARG A 262 -0.34 5.22 -29.21
N PRO A 263 -1.21 5.31 -28.17
CA PRO A 263 -1.45 6.57 -27.47
C PRO A 263 -0.17 7.20 -26.88
N LEU A 264 0.72 6.38 -26.32
CA LEU A 264 2.01 6.84 -25.79
C LEU A 264 2.92 7.35 -26.91
N PHE A 265 3.07 6.60 -28.00
CA PHE A 265 3.98 6.98 -29.08
C PHE A 265 3.51 8.17 -29.89
N GLU A 266 2.19 8.35 -30.05
CA GLU A 266 1.63 9.56 -30.65
C GLU A 266 1.86 10.79 -29.76
N TYR A 267 1.68 10.65 -28.44
CA TYR A 267 1.95 11.74 -27.49
C TYR A 267 3.42 12.22 -27.50
N TYR A 268 4.34 11.26 -27.67
CA TYR A 268 5.78 11.51 -27.74
C TYR A 268 6.31 11.67 -29.17
N ARG A 269 5.45 11.70 -30.20
CA ARG A 269 5.90 11.78 -31.60
C ARG A 269 6.75 13.03 -31.82
N GLY A 270 7.95 12.82 -32.37
CA GLY A 270 8.95 13.88 -32.58
C GLY A 270 9.73 14.32 -31.33
N LYS A 271 9.45 13.75 -30.14
CA LYS A 271 10.13 14.07 -28.87
C LYS A 271 11.08 12.98 -28.39
N ILE A 272 10.98 11.78 -28.94
CA ILE A 272 11.81 10.61 -28.60
C ILE A 272 12.49 10.05 -29.84
N SER A 273 13.54 9.25 -29.66
CA SER A 273 14.30 8.64 -30.76
C SER A 273 13.44 7.69 -31.61
N GLU A 274 13.72 7.61 -32.91
CA GLU A 274 13.16 6.60 -33.81
C GLU A 274 13.71 5.18 -33.55
N ASP A 275 14.68 5.03 -32.64
CA ASP A 275 15.22 3.73 -32.25
C ASP A 275 14.26 2.86 -31.43
N TYR A 276 13.16 3.43 -30.95
CA TYR A 276 12.16 2.69 -30.21
C TYR A 276 11.55 1.60 -31.09
N TRP A 277 11.31 0.43 -30.49
CA TRP A 277 10.71 -0.74 -31.13
C TRP A 277 9.43 -0.40 -31.92
N TRP A 278 8.63 0.55 -31.43
CA TRP A 278 7.36 0.94 -32.04
C TRP A 278 7.55 1.59 -33.42
N TYR A 279 8.48 2.55 -33.56
CA TYR A 279 8.81 3.15 -34.87
C TYR A 279 9.42 2.12 -35.83
N LYS A 280 10.18 1.15 -35.31
CA LYS A 280 10.70 0.04 -36.12
C LYS A 280 9.58 -0.87 -36.63
N LEU A 281 8.53 -1.09 -35.85
CA LEU A 281 7.33 -1.79 -36.31
C LEU A 281 6.53 -0.95 -37.31
N GLU A 282 6.34 0.34 -37.03
CA GLU A 282 5.65 1.29 -37.93
C GLU A 282 6.24 1.20 -39.35
N LYS A 283 7.56 1.36 -39.48
CA LYS A 283 8.27 1.26 -40.78
C LYS A 283 8.08 -0.09 -41.45
N LYS A 284 8.09 -1.20 -40.69
CA LYS A 284 7.87 -2.55 -41.24
C LYS A 284 6.44 -2.77 -41.72
N LEU A 285 5.46 -2.18 -41.04
CA LEU A 285 4.04 -2.29 -41.41
C LEU A 285 3.70 -1.42 -42.62
N TYR A 286 4.27 -0.21 -42.71
CA TYR A 286 4.12 0.64 -43.90
C TYR A 286 4.77 0.05 -45.15
N ASN A 287 5.94 -0.60 -45.02
CA ASN A 287 6.60 -1.26 -46.16
C ASN A 287 5.91 -2.56 -46.64
N LYS A 288 4.88 -3.04 -45.94
CA LYS A 288 4.08 -4.22 -46.33
C LYS A 288 2.77 -3.86 -47.05
N ARG A 289 2.41 -2.57 -47.08
CA ARG A 289 1.21 -2.05 -47.78
C ARG A 289 1.63 -1.43 -49.10
#